data_AF-A0A7U9JC33-F1
#
_entry.id   AF-A0A7U9JC33-F1
#
_cell.length_a   1.000
_cell.length_b   1.000
_cell.length_c   1.000
_cell.angle_alpha   90.00
_cell.angle_beta   90.00
_cell.angle_gamma   90.00
#
_symmetry.space_group_name_H-M   'P 1'
#
loop_
_entity.id
_entity.type
_entity.pdbx_description
1 polymer ?
#
loop_
_entity_poly.entity_id
_entity_poly.type
_entity_poly.pdbx_seq_one_letter_code
_entity_poly.pdbx_strand_id
1 'polypeptide(L)'
;MKKKAVFDARLLFFFILLFSERCGGQWLRQQFTARVQAIKEKSRVRWSRGSGPKPAKGASVLREEKAMGYPVILQLRGRRAVVVGGGKVAARKIHGLLEAGAKIVMIAPEAEPELQALAAGGMIVWKKKRFDPDDLAGAFLVIAATNDRKVNEAVTQAASSGQLVNVVDDPERCDFHVPAVIRRGPLTIAVSTGGASPAVARRIRRELEEKYGEEYRPYLEFLQRARGIVLREVEDAEGRKRLFQALAADSFRQSGRWEEEFTRLLAKEKERNKEGERGR
;
A
#
# COMPACT_ATOMS: atom_id res chain seq x y z
N MET A 1 -6.95 -59.39 -5.49
CA MET A 1 -5.95 -58.99 -4.49
C MET A 1 -5.71 -57.49 -4.57
N LYS A 2 -6.11 -56.73 -3.54
CA LYS A 2 -6.11 -55.26 -3.51
C LYS A 2 -4.73 -54.72 -3.10
N LYS A 3 -4.07 -53.91 -3.94
CA LYS A 3 -2.90 -53.12 -3.53
C LYS A 3 -3.37 -51.92 -2.71
N LYS A 4 -3.02 -51.87 -1.42
CA LYS A 4 -3.24 -50.70 -0.55
C LYS A 4 -2.25 -49.60 -0.94
N ALA A 5 -2.76 -48.42 -1.31
CA ALA A 5 -1.96 -47.21 -1.40
C ALA A 5 -1.52 -46.82 0.02
N VAL A 6 -0.21 -46.82 0.29
CA VAL A 6 0.36 -46.21 1.49
C VAL A 6 0.44 -44.72 1.19
N PHE A 7 -0.50 -43.95 1.70
CA PHE A 7 -0.50 -42.50 1.61
C PHE A 7 0.54 -41.97 2.61
N ASP A 8 1.63 -41.39 2.12
CA ASP A 8 2.67 -40.81 2.97
C ASP A 8 2.13 -39.56 3.67
N ALA A 9 1.90 -39.67 4.98
CA ALA A 9 1.40 -38.59 5.82
C ALA A 9 2.33 -37.35 5.78
N ARG A 10 3.61 -37.51 5.38
CA ARG A 10 4.55 -36.40 5.20
C ARG A 10 4.23 -35.57 3.95
N LEU A 11 3.77 -36.20 2.86
CA LEU A 11 3.37 -35.49 1.64
C LEU A 11 2.11 -34.66 1.88
N LEU A 12 1.16 -35.21 2.64
CA LEU A 12 -0.06 -34.49 3.03
C LEU A 12 0.27 -33.31 3.95
N PHE A 13 1.22 -33.45 4.87
CA PHE A 13 1.68 -32.37 5.75
C PHE A 13 2.39 -31.25 4.97
N PHE A 14 3.19 -31.61 3.95
CA PHE A 14 3.88 -30.65 3.09
C PHE A 14 2.90 -29.87 2.19
N PHE A 15 1.88 -30.54 1.65
CA PHE A 15 0.82 -29.88 0.87
C PHE A 15 -0.04 -28.95 1.73
N ILE A 16 -0.30 -29.29 2.99
CA ILE A 16 -1.09 -28.45 3.88
C ILE A 16 -0.29 -27.23 4.37
N LEU A 17 1.01 -27.36 4.60
CA LEU A 17 1.88 -26.21 4.89
C LEU A 17 1.93 -25.22 3.71
N LEU A 18 2.11 -25.73 2.48
CA LEU A 18 2.06 -24.93 1.24
C LEU A 18 0.70 -24.25 1.01
N PHE A 19 -0.41 -24.87 1.45
CA PHE A 19 -1.73 -24.25 1.35
C PHE A 19 -1.97 -23.19 2.43
N SER A 20 -1.36 -23.34 3.62
CA SER A 20 -1.50 -22.39 4.73
C SER A 20 -0.75 -21.07 4.51
N GLU A 21 0.32 -21.06 3.71
CA GLU A 21 1.06 -19.84 3.38
C GLU A 21 0.38 -18.97 2.31
N ARG A 22 -0.53 -19.54 1.51
CA ARG A 22 -1.31 -18.79 0.50
C ARG A 22 -2.66 -18.27 0.99
N CYS A 23 -3.17 -18.78 2.11
CA CYS A 23 -4.43 -18.34 2.70
C CYS A 23 -4.18 -17.56 4.00
N GLY A 24 -3.94 -16.25 3.86
CA GLY A 24 -3.89 -15.32 4.99
C GLY A 24 -5.26 -15.20 5.65
N GLY A 25 -5.42 -15.83 6.81
CA GLY A 25 -6.60 -15.65 7.67
C GLY A 25 -6.41 -16.35 9.02
N GLN A 26 -6.50 -15.59 10.12
CA GLN A 26 -6.39 -16.13 11.50
C GLN A 26 -7.41 -17.24 11.80
N TRP A 27 -8.53 -17.28 11.09
CA TRP A 27 -9.59 -18.29 11.22
C TRP A 27 -9.13 -19.71 10.86
N LEU A 28 -8.30 -19.87 9.82
CA LEU A 28 -7.76 -21.17 9.39
C LEU A 28 -6.73 -21.71 10.40
N ARG A 29 -5.96 -20.83 11.07
CA ARG A 29 -4.97 -21.25 12.08
C ARG A 29 -5.65 -21.86 13.32
N GLN A 30 -6.76 -21.31 13.78
CA GLN A 30 -7.46 -21.84 14.97
C GLN A 30 -8.13 -23.20 14.72
N GLN A 31 -8.78 -23.38 13.57
CA GLN A 31 -9.38 -24.67 13.16
C GLN A 31 -8.31 -25.76 12.92
N PHE A 32 -7.09 -25.37 12.53
CA PHE A 32 -5.99 -26.30 12.29
C PHE A 32 -5.37 -26.84 13.58
N THR A 33 -5.16 -25.99 14.58
CA THR A 33 -4.59 -26.40 15.88
C THR A 33 -5.49 -27.42 16.59
N ALA A 34 -6.82 -27.20 16.54
CA ALA A 34 -7.81 -28.13 17.10
C ALA A 34 -7.82 -29.48 16.38
N ARG A 35 -7.69 -29.50 15.04
CA ARG A 35 -7.64 -30.76 14.26
C ARG A 35 -6.33 -31.53 14.45
N VAL A 36 -5.19 -30.85 14.61
CA VAL A 36 -3.90 -31.49 14.92
C VAL A 36 -3.90 -32.09 16.32
N GLN A 37 -4.50 -31.43 17.31
CA GLN A 37 -4.70 -32.00 18.66
C GLN A 37 -5.63 -33.21 18.64
N ALA A 38 -6.74 -33.16 17.89
CA ALA A 38 -7.66 -34.29 17.76
C ALA A 38 -7.01 -35.53 17.09
N ILE A 39 -6.07 -35.32 16.16
CA ILE A 39 -5.30 -36.41 15.53
C ILE A 39 -4.26 -37.00 16.51
N LYS A 40 -3.66 -36.17 17.37
CA LYS A 40 -2.76 -36.63 18.45
C LYS A 40 -3.50 -37.50 19.47
N GLU A 41 -4.75 -37.17 19.78
CA GLU A 41 -5.57 -37.88 20.77
C GLU A 41 -6.13 -39.22 20.25
N LYS A 42 -6.48 -39.29 18.95
CA LYS A 42 -7.07 -40.49 18.34
C LYS A 42 -6.10 -41.60 17.93
N SER A 43 -4.79 -41.32 17.83
CA SER A 43 -3.86 -42.25 17.19
C SER A 43 -3.08 -43.21 18.13
N ARG A 44 -3.09 -43.02 19.46
CA ARG A 44 -2.43 -43.92 20.45
C ARG A 44 -1.00 -44.40 20.05
N VAL A 45 -0.27 -43.61 19.26
CA VAL A 45 1.10 -43.93 18.83
C VAL A 45 2.06 -43.42 19.89
N ARG A 46 2.79 -44.32 20.53
CA ARG A 46 3.88 -43.99 21.47
C ARG A 46 5.12 -43.59 20.68
N TRP A 47 5.44 -42.30 20.67
CA TRP A 47 6.67 -41.80 20.06
C TRP A 47 7.85 -42.02 21.01
N SER A 48 8.79 -42.91 20.64
CA SER A 48 10.09 -43.00 21.31
C SER A 48 10.96 -41.80 20.94
N ARG A 49 11.69 -41.24 21.91
CA ARG A 49 12.69 -40.18 21.70
C ARG A 49 13.88 -40.74 20.89
N GLY A 50 13.71 -40.88 19.59
CA GLY A 50 14.79 -41.10 18.64
C GLY A 50 15.29 -39.74 18.14
N SER A 51 16.58 -39.48 18.30
CA SER A 51 17.29 -38.31 17.79
C SER A 51 17.02 -38.11 16.30
N GLY A 52 16.28 -37.06 15.95
CA GLY A 52 16.11 -36.62 14.57
C GLY A 52 17.45 -36.20 13.93
N PRO A 53 17.51 -36.11 12.59
CA PRO A 53 18.73 -35.70 11.90
C PRO A 53 19.18 -34.33 12.44
N LYS A 54 20.46 -34.25 12.85
CA LYS A 54 21.07 -32.99 13.30
C LYS A 54 20.83 -31.92 12.22
N PRO A 55 20.35 -30.73 12.57
CA PRO A 55 20.22 -29.65 11.60
C PRO A 55 21.61 -29.39 11.00
N ALA A 56 21.65 -29.26 9.68
CA ALA A 56 22.87 -28.90 8.97
C ALA A 56 23.46 -27.64 9.62
N LYS A 57 24.74 -27.73 10.02
CA LYS A 57 25.51 -26.58 10.49
C LYS A 57 25.51 -25.54 9.37
N GLY A 58 24.75 -24.46 9.55
CA GLY A 58 24.54 -23.42 8.54
C GLY A 58 23.12 -22.85 8.50
N ALA A 59 22.11 -23.55 9.03
CA ALA A 59 20.73 -23.05 9.11
C ALA A 59 20.42 -22.35 10.45
N SER A 60 21.43 -21.75 11.07
CA SER A 60 21.27 -21.03 12.34
C SER A 60 21.03 -19.55 12.07
N VAL A 61 19.86 -19.10 12.54
CA VAL A 61 19.51 -17.71 12.83
C VAL A 61 19.08 -16.86 11.63
N LEU A 62 17.96 -17.22 11.00
CA LEU A 62 17.01 -16.16 10.66
C LEU A 62 16.40 -15.72 12.01
N ARG A 63 16.96 -14.68 12.63
CA ARG A 63 16.22 -13.94 13.66
C ARG A 63 14.85 -13.61 13.05
N GLU A 64 13.79 -13.69 13.84
CA GLU A 64 12.53 -12.99 13.54
C GLU A 64 12.84 -11.48 13.52
N GLU A 65 13.55 -11.02 12.49
CA GLU A 65 13.62 -9.61 12.18
C GLU A 65 12.23 -9.23 11.72
N LYS A 66 11.61 -8.29 12.44
CA LYS A 66 10.32 -7.71 12.10
C LYS A 66 10.34 -7.32 10.62
N ALA A 67 9.58 -8.05 9.80
CA ALA A 67 9.54 -7.83 8.36
C ALA A 67 9.19 -6.36 8.09
N MET A 68 10.03 -5.69 7.30
CA MET A 68 9.81 -4.30 6.94
C MET A 68 8.69 -4.21 5.90
N GLY A 69 7.82 -3.20 6.04
CA GLY A 69 6.76 -2.96 5.07
C GLY A 69 7.30 -2.64 3.68
N TYR A 70 6.59 -3.05 2.64
CA TYR A 70 6.95 -2.74 1.25
C TYR A 70 6.26 -1.44 0.80
N PRO A 71 7.01 -0.40 0.38
CA PRO A 71 6.42 0.89 0.02
C PRO A 71 5.72 0.80 -1.34
N VAL A 72 4.43 1.16 -1.36
CA VAL A 72 3.62 1.23 -2.58
C VAL A 72 2.76 2.51 -2.57
N ILE A 73 2.46 3.01 -3.76
CA ILE A 73 1.46 4.08 -3.95
C ILE A 73 0.19 3.44 -4.49
N LEU A 74 -0.88 3.44 -3.69
CA LEU A 74 -2.16 2.86 -4.07
C LEU A 74 -2.98 3.84 -4.92
N GLN A 75 -3.45 3.38 -6.08
CA GLN A 75 -4.37 4.12 -6.94
C GLN A 75 -5.81 3.87 -6.48
N LEU A 76 -6.42 4.87 -5.83
CA LEU A 76 -7.75 4.75 -5.24
C LEU A 76 -8.86 5.44 -6.06
N ARG A 77 -8.52 6.06 -7.20
CA ARG A 77 -9.50 6.74 -8.04
C ARG A 77 -10.67 5.81 -8.39
N GLY A 78 -11.87 6.17 -7.95
CA GLY A 78 -13.09 5.42 -8.18
C GLY A 78 -13.24 4.12 -7.37
N ARG A 79 -12.24 3.74 -6.56
CA ARG A 79 -12.28 2.57 -5.67
C ARG A 79 -13.08 2.90 -4.40
N ARG A 80 -13.87 1.95 -3.93
CA ARG A 80 -14.63 2.10 -2.69
C ARG A 80 -13.72 1.98 -1.48
N ALA A 81 -13.73 2.98 -0.61
CA ALA A 81 -13.08 2.96 0.69
C ALA A 81 -14.12 3.10 1.80
N VAL A 82 -14.08 2.23 2.80
CA VAL A 82 -14.98 2.29 3.96
C VAL A 82 -14.20 2.79 5.17
N VAL A 83 -14.72 3.81 5.85
CA VAL A 83 -14.16 4.34 7.08
C VAL A 83 -15.16 4.14 8.20
N VAL A 84 -14.81 3.36 9.21
CA VAL A 84 -15.64 3.10 10.39
C VAL A 84 -15.18 4.03 11.51
N GLY A 85 -16.06 4.93 11.92
CA GLY A 85 -15.76 6.03 12.85
C GLY A 85 -15.90 7.40 12.20
N GLY A 86 -16.30 8.39 13.00
CA GLY A 86 -16.56 9.77 12.57
C GLY A 86 -15.81 10.83 13.37
N GLY A 87 -14.79 10.44 14.15
CA GLY A 87 -13.98 11.36 14.95
C GLY A 87 -12.85 12.04 14.17
N LYS A 88 -12.01 12.79 14.89
CA LYS A 88 -10.83 13.49 14.33
C LYS A 88 -9.87 12.58 13.55
N VAL A 89 -9.69 11.34 13.98
CA VAL A 89 -8.81 10.40 13.27
C VAL A 89 -9.43 9.99 11.93
N ALA A 90 -10.73 9.67 11.91
CA ALA A 90 -11.45 9.41 10.68
C ALA A 90 -11.38 10.60 9.72
N ALA A 91 -11.56 11.84 10.20
CA ALA A 91 -11.43 13.06 9.40
C ALA A 91 -10.08 13.14 8.66
N ARG A 92 -8.98 12.96 9.38
CA ARG A 92 -7.63 12.96 8.79
C ARG A 92 -7.45 11.88 7.71
N LYS A 93 -8.05 10.70 7.90
CA LYS A 93 -7.96 9.59 6.94
C LYS A 93 -8.83 9.85 5.72
N ILE A 94 -10.04 10.37 5.92
CA ILE A 94 -11.00 10.73 4.87
C ILE A 94 -10.40 11.77 3.93
N HIS A 95 -9.75 12.82 4.44
CA HIS A 95 -9.07 13.81 3.61
C HIS A 95 -8.01 13.18 2.69
N GLY A 96 -7.13 12.34 3.25
CA GLY A 96 -6.11 11.65 2.45
C GLY A 96 -6.70 10.70 1.40
N LEU A 97 -7.86 10.11 1.67
CA LEU A 97 -8.60 9.25 0.72
C LEU A 97 -9.30 10.08 -0.37
N LEU A 98 -9.86 11.24 -0.04
CA LEU A 98 -10.48 12.17 -0.99
C LEU A 98 -9.45 12.69 -1.99
N GLU A 99 -8.28 13.12 -1.50
CA GLU A 99 -7.16 13.53 -2.35
C GLU A 99 -6.69 12.40 -3.30
N ALA A 100 -6.82 11.14 -2.88
CA ALA A 100 -6.52 9.97 -3.71
C ALA A 100 -7.67 9.55 -4.65
N GLY A 101 -8.80 10.28 -4.64
CA GLY A 101 -9.96 10.05 -5.51
C GLY A 101 -10.81 8.84 -5.11
N ALA A 102 -10.74 8.39 -3.86
CA ALA A 102 -11.55 7.27 -3.37
C ALA A 102 -13.05 7.62 -3.30
N LYS A 103 -13.91 6.63 -3.56
CA LYS A 103 -15.34 6.71 -3.27
C LYS A 103 -15.56 6.28 -1.82
N ILE A 104 -15.75 7.25 -0.94
CA ILE A 104 -15.73 7.02 0.50
C ILE A 104 -17.13 6.77 1.05
N VAL A 105 -17.26 5.72 1.86
CA VAL A 105 -18.42 5.47 2.71
C VAL A 105 -17.98 5.53 4.17
N MET A 106 -18.49 6.51 4.92
CA MET A 106 -18.27 6.63 6.36
C MET A 106 -19.41 5.97 7.13
N ILE A 107 -19.08 5.10 8.08
CA ILE A 107 -20.04 4.43 8.98
C ILE A 107 -19.78 4.94 10.39
N ALA A 108 -20.69 5.75 10.92
CA ALA A 108 -20.60 6.24 12.29
C ALA A 108 -21.96 6.78 12.77
N PRO A 109 -22.37 6.53 14.03
CA PRO A 109 -23.58 7.14 14.59
C PRO A 109 -23.51 8.66 14.66
N GLU A 110 -22.30 9.19 14.89
CA GLU A 110 -21.98 10.60 15.02
C GLU A 110 -20.70 10.90 14.24
N ALA A 111 -20.56 12.14 13.79
CA ALA A 111 -19.39 12.59 13.04
C ALA A 111 -19.02 14.02 13.41
N GLU A 112 -17.74 14.36 13.32
CA GLU A 112 -17.24 15.73 13.47
C GLU A 112 -17.92 16.67 12.46
N PRO A 113 -18.15 17.96 12.79
CA PRO A 113 -18.85 18.90 11.92
C PRO A 113 -18.27 18.98 10.49
N GLU A 114 -16.94 18.91 10.36
CA GLU A 114 -16.26 18.89 9.07
C GLU A 114 -16.67 17.68 8.20
N LEU A 115 -16.80 16.49 8.80
CA LEU A 115 -17.24 15.29 8.08
C LEU A 115 -18.72 15.35 7.70
N GLN A 116 -19.54 15.98 8.54
CA GLN A 116 -20.94 16.25 8.21
C GLN A 116 -21.04 17.18 7.00
N ALA A 117 -20.22 18.24 6.95
CA ALA A 117 -20.17 19.16 5.81
C ALA A 117 -19.72 18.46 4.52
N LEU A 118 -18.70 17.59 4.59
CA LEU A 118 -18.28 16.78 3.44
C LEU A 118 -19.41 15.85 2.94
N ALA A 119 -20.16 15.24 3.86
CA ALA A 119 -21.29 14.39 3.50
C ALA A 119 -22.43 15.20 2.87
N ALA A 120 -22.78 16.36 3.44
CA ALA A 120 -23.79 17.26 2.92
C ALA A 120 -23.41 17.81 1.53
N GLY A 121 -22.12 18.06 1.28
CA GLY A 121 -21.58 18.44 -0.03
C GLY A 121 -21.46 17.29 -1.03
N GLY A 122 -21.87 16.06 -0.67
CA GLY A 122 -21.82 14.90 -1.56
C GLY A 122 -20.41 14.34 -1.81
N MET A 123 -19.40 14.79 -1.05
CA MET A 123 -18.02 14.33 -1.20
C MET A 123 -17.81 12.92 -0.63
N ILE A 124 -18.61 12.55 0.39
CA ILE A 124 -18.61 11.22 1.00
C ILE A 124 -20.05 10.74 1.23
N VAL A 125 -20.25 9.43 1.28
CA VAL A 125 -21.52 8.85 1.74
C VAL A 125 -21.43 8.61 3.25
N TRP A 126 -22.28 9.25 4.04
CA TRP A 126 -22.37 8.99 5.48
C TRP A 126 -23.55 8.08 5.81
N LYS A 127 -23.28 6.88 6.33
CA LYS A 127 -24.29 6.04 6.98
C LYS A 127 -24.29 6.33 8.48
N LYS A 128 -25.32 7.05 8.93
CA LYS A 128 -25.54 7.40 10.33
C LYS A 128 -26.06 6.20 11.15
N LYS A 129 -25.21 5.19 11.33
CA LYS A 129 -25.51 3.94 12.05
C LYS A 129 -24.26 3.38 12.75
N ARG A 130 -24.47 2.39 13.61
CA ARG A 130 -23.38 1.53 14.11
C ARG A 130 -22.88 0.61 13.00
N PHE A 131 -21.63 0.15 13.12
CA PHE A 131 -21.03 -0.77 12.15
C PHE A 131 -21.81 -2.09 12.06
N ASP A 132 -21.97 -2.57 10.82
CA ASP A 132 -22.44 -3.90 10.49
C ASP A 132 -21.46 -4.55 9.48
N PRO A 133 -21.17 -5.86 9.58
CA PRO A 133 -20.26 -6.55 8.65
C PRO A 133 -20.58 -6.32 7.16
N ASP A 134 -21.86 -6.24 6.78
CA ASP A 134 -22.27 -6.04 5.38
C ASP A 134 -21.90 -4.65 4.85
N ASP A 135 -21.58 -3.69 5.73
CA ASP A 135 -21.13 -2.36 5.32
C ASP A 135 -19.77 -2.41 4.58
N LEU A 136 -18.97 -3.47 4.82
CA LEU A 136 -17.69 -3.68 4.15
C LEU A 136 -17.83 -4.24 2.73
N ALA A 137 -19.03 -4.64 2.30
CA ALA A 137 -19.25 -5.25 0.99
C ALA A 137 -18.72 -4.35 -0.15
N GLY A 138 -17.88 -4.94 -1.00
CA GLY A 138 -17.28 -4.26 -2.16
C GLY A 138 -16.23 -3.20 -1.82
N ALA A 139 -15.83 -3.05 -0.56
CA ALA A 139 -14.72 -2.16 -0.19
C ALA A 139 -13.39 -2.74 -0.70
N PHE A 140 -12.57 -1.89 -1.31
CA PHE A 140 -11.17 -2.22 -1.61
C PHE A 140 -10.27 -1.95 -0.40
N LEU A 141 -10.57 -0.88 0.32
CA LEU A 141 -9.81 -0.41 1.47
C LEU A 141 -10.76 -0.11 2.63
N VAL A 142 -10.40 -0.54 3.84
CA VAL A 142 -11.18 -0.38 5.06
C VAL A 142 -10.31 0.28 6.13
N ILE A 143 -10.84 1.29 6.81
CA ILE A 143 -10.16 1.95 7.94
C ILE A 143 -11.07 1.86 9.17
N ALA A 144 -10.60 1.20 10.22
CA ALA A 144 -11.22 1.23 11.54
C ALA A 144 -10.59 2.33 12.38
N ALA A 145 -11.33 3.40 12.63
CA ALA A 145 -10.89 4.61 13.31
C ALA A 145 -11.85 5.00 14.44
N THR A 146 -12.32 4.01 15.21
CA THR A 146 -13.20 4.22 16.37
C THR A 146 -12.42 4.14 17.68
N ASN A 147 -12.95 4.74 18.74
CA ASN A 147 -12.45 4.57 20.11
C ASN A 147 -12.96 3.27 20.76
N ASP A 148 -13.90 2.56 20.13
CA ASP A 148 -14.42 1.30 20.64
C ASP A 148 -13.60 0.14 20.07
N ARG A 149 -12.77 -0.44 20.92
CA ARG A 149 -11.93 -1.58 20.56
C ARG A 149 -12.77 -2.71 19.96
N LYS A 150 -13.94 -3.04 20.51
CA LYS A 150 -14.80 -4.14 20.04
C LYS A 150 -15.27 -3.91 18.61
N VAL A 151 -15.62 -2.67 18.26
CA VAL A 151 -15.97 -2.29 16.89
C VAL A 151 -14.77 -2.48 15.96
N ASN A 152 -13.58 -2.04 16.36
CA ASN A 152 -12.37 -2.21 15.55
C ASN A 152 -12.05 -3.70 15.32
N GLU A 153 -12.21 -4.58 16.33
CA GLU A 153 -12.00 -6.02 16.14
C GLU A 153 -13.08 -6.62 15.22
N ALA A 154 -14.34 -6.20 15.36
CA ALA A 154 -15.42 -6.64 14.48
C ALA A 154 -15.15 -6.26 13.01
N VAL A 155 -14.61 -5.05 12.76
CA VAL A 155 -14.20 -4.63 11.40
C VAL A 155 -13.13 -5.56 10.84
N THR A 156 -12.10 -5.89 11.64
CA THR A 156 -11.04 -6.82 11.18
C THR A 156 -11.55 -8.23 10.92
N GLN A 157 -12.53 -8.71 11.70
CA GLN A 157 -13.12 -10.04 11.53
C GLN A 157 -14.06 -10.11 10.33
N ALA A 158 -14.76 -9.03 10.02
CA ALA A 158 -15.67 -8.93 8.88
C ALA A 158 -14.93 -8.72 7.55
N ALA A 159 -13.70 -8.20 7.57
CA ALA A 159 -12.93 -7.94 6.37
C ALA A 159 -12.65 -9.25 5.59
N SER A 160 -12.98 -9.24 4.32
CA SER A 160 -12.76 -10.37 3.42
C SER A 160 -11.33 -10.39 2.88
N SER A 161 -10.87 -11.55 2.41
CA SER A 161 -9.58 -11.67 1.73
C SER A 161 -9.51 -10.71 0.54
N GLY A 162 -8.42 -9.95 0.45
CA GLY A 162 -8.20 -8.95 -0.60
C GLY A 162 -8.68 -7.53 -0.27
N GLN A 163 -9.37 -7.33 0.87
CA GLN A 163 -9.63 -5.98 1.39
C GLN A 163 -8.43 -5.55 2.23
N LEU A 164 -7.89 -4.36 1.94
CA LEU A 164 -6.80 -3.79 2.74
C LEU A 164 -7.37 -3.13 4.00
N VAL A 165 -6.98 -3.58 5.18
CA VAL A 165 -7.46 -3.07 6.47
C VAL A 165 -6.39 -2.25 7.17
N ASN A 166 -6.76 -1.06 7.64
CA ASN A 166 -5.96 -0.27 8.58
C ASN A 166 -6.77 -0.03 9.86
N VAL A 167 -6.30 -0.58 10.97
CA VAL A 167 -6.82 -0.27 12.30
C VAL A 167 -5.95 0.79 12.95
N VAL A 168 -6.57 1.90 13.33
CA VAL A 168 -5.87 2.98 14.03
C VAL A 168 -5.33 2.46 15.36
N ASP A 169 -4.07 2.78 15.64
CA ASP A 169 -3.35 2.43 16.88
C ASP A 169 -3.23 0.93 17.19
N ASP A 170 -3.53 0.04 16.22
CA ASP A 170 -3.33 -1.41 16.32
C ASP A 170 -2.52 -1.92 15.10
N PRO A 171 -1.18 -1.75 15.11
CA PRO A 171 -0.33 -2.12 13.98
C PRO A 171 -0.36 -3.61 13.63
N GLU A 172 -0.66 -4.49 14.60
CA GLU A 172 -0.66 -5.95 14.42
C GLU A 172 -1.85 -6.42 13.56
N ARG A 173 -2.92 -5.62 13.50
CA ARG A 173 -4.12 -5.90 12.70
C ARG A 173 -4.22 -5.05 11.42
N CYS A 174 -3.10 -4.46 10.99
CA CYS A 174 -3.03 -3.66 9.77
C CYS A 174 -2.37 -4.42 8.62
N ASP A 175 -2.97 -4.38 7.43
CA ASP A 175 -2.31 -4.80 6.18
C ASP A 175 -1.37 -3.71 5.65
N PHE A 176 -1.61 -2.46 6.03
CA PHE A 176 -0.81 -1.32 5.63
C PHE A 176 -0.77 -0.23 6.70
N HIS A 177 0.28 0.58 6.64
CA HIS A 177 0.41 1.79 7.46
C HIS A 177 0.34 3.03 6.58
N VAL A 178 -0.26 4.10 7.12
CA VAL A 178 -0.28 5.40 6.44
C VAL A 178 0.95 6.19 6.91
N PRO A 179 1.93 6.45 6.03
CA PRO A 179 3.15 7.17 6.40
C PRO A 179 2.88 8.67 6.64
N ALA A 180 3.90 9.38 7.10
CA ALA A 180 3.92 10.83 7.01
C ALA A 180 4.12 11.22 5.54
N VAL A 181 3.27 12.09 4.98
CA VAL A 181 3.28 12.39 3.54
C VAL A 181 3.39 13.89 3.30
N ILE A 182 4.17 14.26 2.29
CA ILE A 182 4.22 15.60 1.68
C ILE A 182 3.63 15.51 0.28
N ARG A 183 2.82 16.48 -0.10
CA ARG A 183 2.26 16.60 -1.45
C ARG A 183 2.50 17.99 -2.03
N ARG A 184 3.09 18.05 -3.23
CA ARG A 184 3.25 19.27 -4.05
C ARG A 184 2.76 18.97 -5.46
N GLY A 185 1.45 19.08 -5.68
CA GLY A 185 0.83 18.60 -6.91
C GLY A 185 1.18 17.13 -7.19
N PRO A 186 1.84 16.80 -8.33
CA PRO A 186 2.27 15.43 -8.62
C PRO A 186 3.36 14.86 -7.71
N LEU A 187 4.13 15.68 -6.99
CA LEU A 187 5.15 15.19 -6.06
C LEU A 187 4.50 14.58 -4.82
N THR A 188 4.82 13.33 -4.52
CA THR A 188 4.50 12.69 -3.24
C THR A 188 5.77 12.17 -2.60
N ILE A 189 6.04 12.60 -1.36
CA ILE A 189 7.13 12.08 -0.55
C ILE A 189 6.52 11.41 0.68
N ALA A 190 6.79 10.12 0.86
CA ALA A 190 6.30 9.34 1.99
C ALA A 190 7.45 8.94 2.91
N VAL A 191 7.31 9.24 4.19
CA VAL A 191 8.29 8.94 5.24
C VAL A 191 7.68 7.94 6.22
N SER A 192 8.32 6.77 6.34
CA SER A 192 7.97 5.72 7.30
C SER A 192 9.19 5.31 8.11
N THR A 193 8.98 4.98 9.38
CA THR A 193 10.00 4.45 10.30
C THR A 193 9.72 2.99 10.67
N GLY A 194 8.90 2.26 9.90
CA GLY A 194 8.52 0.87 10.23
C GLY A 194 7.77 0.74 11.57
N GLY A 195 7.14 1.83 12.00
CA GLY A 195 6.49 1.95 13.31
C GLY A 195 7.43 2.27 14.48
N ALA A 196 8.75 2.40 14.26
CA ALA A 196 9.71 2.65 15.33
C ALA A 196 9.52 4.02 16.00
N SER A 197 9.23 5.07 15.22
CA SER A 197 8.99 6.40 15.78
C SER A 197 8.16 7.28 14.85
N PRO A 198 6.87 7.51 15.14
CA PRO A 198 6.05 8.49 14.45
C PRO A 198 6.58 9.92 14.62
N ALA A 199 7.24 10.23 15.74
CA ALA A 199 7.80 11.56 16.00
C ALA A 199 8.98 11.86 15.06
N VAL A 200 9.89 10.90 14.87
CA VAL A 200 11.01 11.05 13.91
C VAL A 200 10.49 11.14 12.48
N ALA A 201 9.50 10.32 12.10
CA ALA A 201 8.88 10.40 10.77
C ALA A 201 8.30 11.80 10.49
N ARG A 202 7.64 12.42 11.49
CA ARG A 202 7.13 13.80 11.38
C ARG A 202 8.25 14.84 11.29
N ARG A 203 9.36 14.66 12.01
CA ARG A 203 10.50 15.58 11.93
C ARG A 203 11.12 15.57 10.53
N ILE A 204 11.44 14.38 10.01
CA ILE A 204 11.99 14.21 8.65
C ILE A 204 11.02 14.77 7.61
N ARG A 205 9.71 14.53 7.78
CA ARG A 205 8.69 15.12 6.90
C ARG A 205 8.78 16.65 6.91
N ARG A 206 8.92 17.31 8.07
CA ARG A 206 9.06 18.78 8.11
C ARG A 206 10.33 19.30 7.43
N GLU A 207 11.46 18.63 7.66
CA GLU A 207 12.73 18.98 6.99
C GLU A 207 12.60 18.88 5.45
N LEU A 208 11.89 17.85 4.96
CA LEU A 208 11.64 17.69 3.53
C LEU A 208 10.58 18.66 3.00
N GLU A 209 9.63 19.13 3.83
CA GLU A 209 8.67 20.19 3.46
C GLU A 209 9.36 21.51 3.15
N GLU A 210 10.42 21.84 3.88
CA GLU A 210 11.26 23.03 3.66
C GLU A 210 12.12 22.91 2.39
N LYS A 211 12.65 21.70 2.13
CA LYS A 211 13.51 21.44 0.97
C LYS A 211 12.76 21.31 -0.36
N TYR A 212 11.54 20.75 -0.31
CA TYR A 212 10.70 20.52 -1.49
C TYR A 212 9.41 21.35 -1.36
N GLY A 213 9.52 22.65 -1.71
CA GLY A 213 8.44 23.61 -1.58
C GLY A 213 7.34 23.50 -2.66
N GLU A 214 6.39 24.44 -2.64
CA GLU A 214 5.27 24.48 -3.60
C GLU A 214 5.71 24.75 -5.05
N GLU A 215 6.93 25.23 -5.29
CA GLU A 215 7.48 25.41 -6.64
C GLU A 215 7.58 24.10 -7.43
N TYR A 216 7.64 22.94 -6.76
CA TYR A 216 7.65 21.64 -7.41
C TYR A 216 6.32 21.29 -8.09
N ARG A 217 5.20 21.87 -7.66
CA ARG A 217 3.88 21.61 -8.27
C ARG A 217 3.87 22.04 -9.75
N PRO A 218 4.02 23.34 -10.08
CA PRO A 218 3.96 23.78 -11.49
C PRO A 218 5.09 23.15 -12.33
N TYR A 219 6.26 22.90 -11.73
CA TYR A 219 7.38 22.24 -12.40
C TYR A 219 7.04 20.82 -12.86
N LEU A 220 6.53 19.97 -11.97
CA LEU A 220 6.19 18.60 -12.32
C LEU A 220 4.95 18.50 -13.22
N GLU A 221 4.00 19.42 -13.09
CA GLU A 221 2.87 19.54 -14.02
C GLU A 221 3.37 19.89 -15.44
N PHE A 222 4.34 20.78 -15.56
CA PHE A 222 5.02 21.05 -16.82
C PHE A 222 5.72 19.79 -17.37
N LEU A 223 6.52 19.11 -16.56
CA LEU A 223 7.23 17.90 -16.99
C LEU A 223 6.28 16.77 -17.42
N GLN A 224 5.11 16.65 -16.80
CA GLN A 224 4.08 15.70 -17.21
C GLN A 224 3.57 16.00 -18.62
N ARG A 225 3.34 17.28 -18.96
CA ARG A 225 2.95 17.69 -20.33
C ARG A 225 4.10 17.47 -21.32
N ALA A 226 5.30 17.93 -20.97
CA ALA A 226 6.50 17.79 -21.80
C ALA A 226 6.79 16.31 -22.13
N ARG A 227 6.60 15.40 -21.16
CA ARG A 227 6.73 13.95 -21.39
C ARG A 227 5.83 13.46 -22.53
N GLY A 228 4.58 13.92 -22.59
CA GLY A 228 3.65 13.56 -23.65
C GLY A 228 4.12 14.00 -25.04
N ILE A 229 4.76 15.17 -25.12
CA ILE A 229 5.34 15.71 -26.36
C ILE A 229 6.59 14.90 -26.76
N VAL A 230 7.53 14.69 -25.84
CA VAL A 230 8.76 13.92 -26.11
C VAL A 230 8.46 12.51 -26.58
N LEU A 231 7.50 11.82 -25.96
CA LEU A 231 7.12 10.46 -26.37
C LEU A 231 6.47 10.41 -27.75
N ARG A 232 5.87 11.51 -28.22
CA ARG A 232 5.22 11.60 -29.52
C ARG A 232 6.18 12.02 -30.63
N GLU A 233 7.09 12.93 -30.33
CA GLU A 233 7.90 13.63 -31.33
C GLU A 233 9.35 13.14 -31.43
N VAL A 234 9.80 12.32 -30.48
CA VAL A 234 11.17 11.77 -30.46
C VAL A 234 11.10 10.25 -30.50
N GLU A 235 11.50 9.69 -31.64
CA GLU A 235 11.36 8.27 -31.95
C GLU A 235 12.40 7.40 -31.24
N ASP A 236 13.65 7.87 -31.17
CA ASP A 236 14.76 7.09 -30.63
C ASP A 236 14.85 7.16 -29.10
N ALA A 237 15.29 6.05 -28.50
CA ALA A 237 15.33 5.93 -27.04
C ALA A 237 16.41 6.83 -26.39
N GLU A 238 17.52 7.05 -27.07
CA GLU A 238 18.64 7.84 -26.54
C GLU A 238 18.33 9.34 -26.55
N GLY A 239 17.65 9.85 -27.57
CA GLY A 239 17.16 11.23 -27.63
C GLY A 239 16.13 11.52 -26.55
N ARG A 240 15.17 10.59 -26.35
CA ARG A 240 14.24 10.68 -25.22
C ARG A 240 14.96 10.72 -23.87
N LYS A 241 15.95 9.86 -23.68
CA LYS A 241 16.76 9.80 -22.45
C LYS A 241 17.50 11.11 -22.20
N ARG A 242 18.16 11.67 -23.23
CA ARG A 242 18.84 12.98 -23.14
C ARG A 242 17.89 14.10 -22.74
N LEU A 243 16.73 14.19 -23.40
CA LEU A 243 15.73 15.19 -23.07
C LEU A 243 15.21 15.06 -21.65
N PHE A 244 14.86 13.84 -21.21
CA PHE A 244 14.40 13.64 -19.82
C PHE A 244 15.47 13.97 -18.79
N GLN A 245 16.74 13.70 -19.07
CA GLN A 245 17.85 14.09 -18.19
C GLN A 245 18.03 15.61 -18.14
N ALA A 246 17.97 16.29 -19.29
CA ALA A 246 18.08 17.75 -19.35
C ALA A 246 16.92 18.44 -18.60
N LEU A 247 15.69 17.94 -18.80
CA LEU A 247 14.50 18.46 -18.15
C LEU A 247 14.47 18.21 -16.63
N ALA A 248 15.13 17.15 -16.15
CA ALA A 248 15.21 16.83 -14.74
C ALA A 248 16.31 17.60 -13.99
N ALA A 249 17.20 18.29 -14.70
CA ALA A 249 18.33 19.01 -14.11
C ALA A 249 17.85 20.20 -13.26
N ASP A 250 18.54 20.45 -12.14
CA ASP A 250 18.23 21.59 -11.27
C ASP A 250 18.35 22.93 -12.01
N SER A 251 19.29 23.06 -12.95
CA SER A 251 19.44 24.26 -13.78
C SER A 251 18.19 24.56 -14.61
N PHE A 252 17.54 23.51 -15.16
CA PHE A 252 16.29 23.66 -15.91
C PHE A 252 15.15 24.04 -14.97
N ARG A 253 15.02 23.35 -13.82
CA ARG A 253 14.01 23.69 -12.81
C ARG A 253 14.12 25.15 -12.37
N GLN A 254 15.34 25.61 -12.08
CA GLN A 254 15.61 26.96 -11.58
C GLN A 254 15.52 28.05 -12.68
N SER A 255 15.51 27.70 -13.96
CA SER A 255 15.52 28.70 -15.04
C SER A 255 14.23 29.51 -15.13
N GLY A 256 13.10 28.95 -14.67
CA GLY A 256 11.77 29.55 -14.75
C GLY A 256 11.23 29.76 -16.17
N ARG A 257 12.04 29.49 -17.20
CA ARG A 257 11.72 29.66 -18.64
C ARG A 257 11.52 28.30 -19.31
N TRP A 258 10.76 27.43 -18.65
CA TRP A 258 10.66 26.02 -19.02
C TRP A 258 10.14 25.79 -20.45
N GLU A 259 9.13 26.56 -20.88
CA GLU A 259 8.55 26.42 -22.22
C GLU A 259 9.56 26.76 -23.34
N GLU A 260 10.27 27.88 -23.21
CA GLU A 260 11.29 28.33 -24.18
C GLU A 260 12.48 27.37 -24.23
N GLU A 261 12.96 26.95 -23.06
CA GLU A 261 14.11 26.07 -22.94
C GLU A 261 13.78 24.66 -23.45
N PHE A 262 12.59 24.13 -23.14
CA PHE A 262 12.13 22.86 -23.68
C PHE A 262 11.97 22.89 -25.20
N THR A 263 11.37 23.94 -25.75
CA THR A 263 11.21 24.09 -27.20
C THR A 263 12.58 24.04 -27.90
N ARG A 264 13.58 24.72 -27.34
CA ARG A 264 14.95 24.74 -27.86
C ARG A 264 15.61 23.36 -27.78
N LEU A 265 15.49 22.68 -26.64
CA LEU A 265 16.04 21.33 -26.45
C LEU A 265 15.41 20.33 -27.42
N LEU A 266 14.08 20.39 -27.59
CA LEU A 266 13.35 19.52 -28.49
C LEU A 266 13.74 19.75 -29.95
N ALA A 267 13.87 21.01 -30.39
CA ALA A 267 14.33 21.35 -31.74
C ALA A 267 15.74 20.78 -32.02
N LYS A 268 16.66 20.99 -31.07
CA LYS A 268 18.03 20.47 -31.15
C LYS A 268 18.08 18.94 -31.25
N GLU A 269 17.20 18.24 -30.56
CA GLU A 269 17.14 16.77 -30.62
C GLU A 269 16.59 16.27 -31.96
N LYS A 270 15.57 16.95 -32.51
CA LYS A 270 15.05 16.64 -33.85
C LYS A 270 16.07 16.84 -34.96
N GLU A 271 16.92 17.85 -34.86
CA GLU A 271 18.01 18.09 -35.81
C GLU A 271 19.04 16.95 -35.79
N ARG A 272 19.42 16.49 -34.60
CA ARG A 272 20.35 15.35 -34.42
C ARG A 272 19.84 14.06 -35.07
N ASN A 273 18.55 13.77 -34.95
CA ASN A 273 17.97 12.58 -35.58
C ASN A 273 18.02 12.65 -37.11
N LYS A 274 17.75 13.83 -37.70
CA LYS A 274 17.85 14.04 -39.16
C LYS A 274 19.27 13.87 -39.68
N GLU A 275 20.28 14.30 -38.92
CA GLU A 275 21.69 14.15 -39.29
C GLU A 275 22.15 12.68 -39.17
N GLY A 276 21.69 11.96 -38.14
CA GLY A 276 21.99 10.54 -37.96
C GLY A 276 21.37 9.62 -39.01
N GLU A 277 20.24 9.99 -39.59
CA GLU A 277 19.58 9.27 -40.68
C GLU A 277 20.22 9.53 -42.06
N ARG A 278 20.76 10.73 -42.30
CA ARG A 278 21.43 11.07 -43.56
C ARG A 278 22.85 10.48 -43.70
N GLY A 279 23.45 10.06 -42.59
CA GLY A 279 24.79 9.49 -42.54
C GLY A 279 24.85 7.95 -42.55
N ARG A 280 23.70 7.27 -42.70
CA ARG A 280 23.59 5.82 -42.87
C ARG A 280 23.16 5.48 -44.29
#